data_AF-A0A2E7T9G2-F1
#
_entry.id   AF-A0A2E7T9G2-F1
#
_cell.length_a   1.000
_cell.length_b   1.000
_cell.length_c   1.000
_cell.angle_alpha   90.00
_cell.angle_beta   90.00
_cell.angle_gamma   90.00
#
_symmetry.space_group_name_H-M   'P 1'
#
loop_
_entity.id
_entity.type
_entity.pdbx_description
1 polymer ?
#
loop_
_entity_poly.entity_id
_entity_poly.type
_entity_poly.pdbx_seq_one_letter_code
_entity_poly.pdbx_strand_id
1 'polypeptide(L)'
;MPEARSLNKQLRYHEYFRELAQYLGDLLLPLAHQATSPKTIVSSEALHSEIAKRMAIEIYRSNNCLGMKSPVSLFSTLDALGQLRYEITIKETTDTQSIDFLESVGRATIEIFRETSGFDEC
;
A
#
# COMPACT_ATOMS: atom_id res chain seq x y z
N MET A 1 -30.74 8.73 -8.96
CA MET A 1 -30.77 8.07 -7.64
C MET A 1 -29.39 7.49 -7.42
N PRO A 2 -28.56 8.01 -6.50
CA PRO A 2 -27.29 7.37 -6.18
C PRO A 2 -27.54 6.25 -5.17
N GLU A 3 -27.11 5.03 -5.52
CA GLU A 3 -27.20 3.86 -4.66
C GLU A 3 -26.30 4.04 -3.44
N ALA A 4 -26.87 3.81 -2.25
CA ALA A 4 -26.16 3.80 -0.99
C ALA A 4 -25.07 2.71 -1.01
N ARG A 5 -23.81 3.12 -1.18
CA ARG A 5 -22.64 2.25 -1.04
C ARG A 5 -22.32 2.10 0.45
N SER A 6 -23.18 1.38 1.19
CA SER A 6 -22.89 0.97 2.57
C SER A 6 -22.80 -0.55 2.64
N LEU A 7 -21.58 -1.04 2.48
CA LEU A 7 -21.14 -2.36 2.91
C LEU A 7 -19.74 -2.10 3.44
N ASN A 8 -19.54 -2.36 4.72
CA ASN A 8 -18.25 -2.32 5.42
C ASN A 8 -17.28 -3.27 4.71
N LYS A 9 -16.68 -2.81 3.60
CA LYS A 9 -15.92 -3.64 2.68
C LYS A 9 -14.51 -3.70 3.23
N GLN A 10 -14.22 -4.78 3.94
CA GLN A 10 -12.87 -5.03 4.40
C GLN A 10 -11.92 -5.13 3.20
N LEU A 11 -11.02 -4.15 3.07
CA LEU A 11 -10.08 -4.08 1.97
C LEU A 11 -9.10 -5.26 2.07
N ARG A 12 -8.97 -6.05 1.00
CA ARG A 12 -8.05 -7.18 0.95
C ARG A 12 -6.70 -6.75 0.39
N TYR A 13 -5.64 -7.45 0.75
CA TYR A 13 -4.26 -7.12 0.37
C TYR A 13 -4.07 -6.85 -1.13
N HIS A 14 -4.53 -7.75 -2.01
CA HIS A 14 -4.42 -7.53 -3.46
C HIS A 14 -5.30 -6.36 -3.98
N GLU A 15 -6.44 -6.10 -3.34
CA GLU A 15 -7.32 -4.98 -3.70
C GLU A 15 -6.66 -3.67 -3.29
N TYR A 16 -6.12 -3.60 -2.07
CA TYR A 16 -5.34 -2.46 -1.59
C TYR A 16 -4.23 -2.07 -2.56
N PHE A 17 -3.43 -3.03 -3.04
CA PHE A 17 -2.38 -2.74 -4.02
C PHE A 17 -2.94 -2.24 -5.36
N ARG A 18 -4.11 -2.73 -5.79
CA ARG A 18 -4.78 -2.24 -6.99
C ARG A 18 -5.26 -0.80 -6.84
N GLU A 19 -5.93 -0.48 -5.74
CA GLU A 19 -6.35 0.90 -5.43
C GLU A 19 -5.13 1.82 -5.32
N LEU A 20 -4.05 1.35 -4.69
CA LEU A 20 -2.81 2.09 -4.55
C LEU A 20 -2.15 2.40 -5.91
N ALA A 21 -2.12 1.42 -6.83
CA ALA A 21 -1.61 1.63 -8.17
C ALA A 21 -2.48 2.61 -8.99
N GLN A 22 -3.79 2.57 -8.81
CA GLN A 22 -4.71 3.54 -9.43
C GLN A 22 -4.48 4.96 -8.89
N TYR A 23 -4.21 5.10 -7.60
CA TYR A 23 -4.00 6.39 -6.95
C TYR A 23 -2.62 7.00 -7.30
N LEU A 24 -1.57 6.18 -7.33
CA LEU A 24 -0.21 6.64 -7.60
C LEU A 24 0.15 6.67 -9.09
N GLY A 25 -0.54 5.89 -9.90
CA GLY A 25 -0.25 5.67 -11.31
C GLY A 25 0.66 4.45 -11.56
N ASP A 26 0.41 3.78 -12.67
CA ASP A 26 1.06 2.51 -13.06
C ASP A 26 2.59 2.61 -13.24
N LEU A 27 3.14 3.82 -13.42
CA LEU A 27 4.60 4.01 -13.51
C LEU A 27 5.29 3.84 -12.15
N LEU A 28 4.66 4.32 -11.07
CA LEU A 28 5.24 4.28 -9.74
C LEU A 28 5.03 2.91 -9.08
N LEU A 29 3.89 2.27 -9.35
CA LEU A 29 3.54 0.99 -8.76
C LEU A 29 2.92 0.01 -9.78
N PRO A 30 3.65 -0.39 -10.83
CA PRO A 30 3.17 -1.38 -11.78
C PRO A 30 2.94 -2.71 -11.07
N LEU A 31 1.72 -3.25 -11.16
CA LEU A 31 1.37 -4.52 -10.54
C LEU A 31 1.58 -5.69 -11.50
N ALA A 32 2.10 -6.81 -10.99
CA ALA A 32 2.17 -8.03 -11.77
C ALA A 32 0.77 -8.68 -11.87
N HIS A 33 0.29 -8.91 -13.09
CA HIS A 33 -1.06 -9.43 -13.36
C HIS A 33 -1.39 -10.77 -12.68
N GLN A 34 -0.39 -11.60 -12.33
CA GLN A 34 -0.60 -12.94 -11.76
C GLN A 34 0.17 -13.15 -10.45
N ALA A 35 0.34 -12.10 -9.66
CA ALA A 35 1.05 -12.19 -8.39
C ALA A 35 0.35 -13.16 -7.41
N THR A 36 1.06 -14.21 -7.02
CA THR A 36 0.62 -15.18 -6.01
C THR A 36 1.22 -14.93 -4.64
N SER A 37 2.16 -13.98 -4.53
CA SER A 37 2.88 -13.67 -3.30
C SER A 37 3.13 -12.16 -3.16
N PRO A 38 3.33 -11.65 -1.93
CA PRO A 38 3.69 -10.25 -1.69
C PRO A 38 5.02 -9.86 -2.35
N LYS A 39 5.96 -10.80 -2.50
CA LYS A 39 7.26 -10.56 -3.16
C LYS A 39 7.14 -10.27 -4.65
N THR A 40 6.04 -10.72 -5.26
CA THR A 40 5.80 -10.67 -6.71
C THR A 40 4.70 -9.69 -7.09
N ILE A 41 4.06 -9.01 -6.14
CA ILE A 41 2.89 -8.15 -6.43
C ILE A 41 3.27 -6.89 -7.20
N VAL A 42 4.44 -6.32 -6.89
CA VAL A 42 5.00 -5.19 -7.63
C VAL A 42 5.96 -5.72 -8.69
N SER A 43 5.78 -5.25 -9.93
CA SER A 43 6.68 -5.56 -11.05
C SER A 43 8.09 -5.03 -10.78
N SER A 44 9.10 -5.70 -11.35
CA SER A 44 10.48 -5.18 -11.35
C SER A 44 10.65 -3.91 -12.17
N GLU A 45 9.67 -3.56 -13.01
CA GLU A 45 9.65 -2.34 -13.83
C GLU A 45 9.27 -1.08 -13.04
N ALA A 46 8.91 -1.21 -11.76
CA ALA A 46 8.60 -0.07 -10.91
C ALA A 46 9.82 0.84 -10.73
N LEU A 47 9.59 2.15 -10.72
CA LEU A 47 10.64 3.16 -10.57
C LEU A 47 11.50 2.94 -9.31
N HIS A 48 10.86 2.58 -8.19
CA HIS A 48 11.52 2.24 -6.92
C HIS A 48 11.33 0.76 -6.58
N SER A 49 11.59 -0.14 -7.53
CA SER A 49 11.20 -1.56 -7.44
C SER A 49 11.64 -2.28 -6.16
N GLU A 50 12.85 -2.05 -5.66
CA GLU A 50 13.32 -2.68 -4.43
C GLU A 50 12.51 -2.26 -3.21
N ILE A 51 12.26 -0.95 -3.07
CA ILE A 51 11.50 -0.41 -1.95
C ILE A 51 10.02 -0.73 -2.06
N ALA A 52 9.46 -0.66 -3.26
CA ALA A 52 8.07 -1.02 -3.49
C ALA A 52 7.78 -2.51 -3.18
N LYS A 53 8.70 -3.42 -3.54
CA LYS A 53 8.60 -4.83 -3.15
C LYS A 53 8.78 -5.03 -1.64
N ARG A 54 9.73 -4.33 -1.03
CA ARG A 54 9.96 -4.40 0.42
C ARG A 54 8.76 -3.89 1.20
N MET A 55 8.18 -2.77 0.77
CA MET A 55 6.92 -2.23 1.26
C MET A 55 5.80 -3.26 1.19
N ALA A 56 5.64 -3.94 0.05
CA ALA A 56 4.63 -4.97 -0.11
C ALA A 56 4.79 -6.11 0.91
N ILE A 57 6.03 -6.56 1.15
CA ILE A 57 6.33 -7.60 2.13
C ILE A 57 6.04 -7.13 3.56
N GLU A 58 6.46 -5.91 3.93
CA GLU A 58 6.26 -5.40 5.29
C GLU A 58 4.78 -5.15 5.59
N ILE A 59 4.01 -4.60 4.64
CA ILE A 59 2.55 -4.45 4.78
C ILE A 59 1.89 -5.82 4.98
N TYR A 60 2.29 -6.81 4.19
CA TYR A 60 1.77 -8.18 4.32
C TYR A 60 2.04 -8.76 5.71
N ARG A 61 3.29 -8.59 6.20
CA ARG A 61 3.71 -9.07 7.52
C ARG A 61 3.00 -8.35 8.66
N SER A 62 2.96 -7.02 8.62
CA SER A 62 2.36 -6.17 9.66
C SER A 62 0.85 -6.43 9.81
N ASN A 63 0.17 -6.70 8.70
CA ASN A 63 -1.25 -7.05 8.70
C ASN A 63 -1.50 -8.53 9.05
N ASN A 64 -0.49 -9.32 9.39
CA ASN A 64 -0.59 -10.76 9.67
C ASN A 64 -1.31 -11.52 8.54
N CYS A 65 -1.02 -11.17 7.29
CA CYS A 65 -1.67 -11.79 6.14
C CYS A 65 -1.28 -13.27 6.02
N LEU A 66 -2.27 -14.12 5.76
CA LEU A 66 -2.10 -15.55 5.49
C LEU A 66 -2.19 -15.86 3.98
N GLY A 67 -2.67 -14.92 3.18
CA GLY A 67 -2.63 -14.98 1.71
C GLY A 67 -2.99 -13.65 1.05
N MET A 68 -2.98 -13.62 -0.28
CA MET A 68 -3.24 -12.40 -1.08
C MET A 68 -4.65 -11.81 -0.92
N LYS A 69 -5.57 -12.58 -0.35
CA LYS A 69 -6.95 -12.17 -0.05
C LYS A 69 -7.15 -11.84 1.43
N SER A 70 -6.09 -11.89 2.24
CA SER A 70 -6.16 -11.49 3.65
C SER A 70 -6.55 -10.02 3.76
N PRO A 71 -7.28 -9.66 4.82
CA PRO A 71 -7.65 -8.29 5.04
C PRO A 71 -6.45 -7.43 5.42
N VAL A 72 -6.53 -6.15 5.08
CA VAL A 72 -5.59 -5.13 5.55
C VAL A 72 -6.33 -4.09 6.39
N SER A 73 -5.63 -3.51 7.36
CA SER A 73 -6.12 -2.42 8.20
C SER A 73 -5.28 -1.17 7.99
N LEU A 74 -5.89 0.00 8.20
CA LEU A 74 -5.22 1.28 8.02
C LEU A 74 -3.99 1.40 8.93
N PHE A 75 -4.17 1.22 10.25
CA PHE A 75 -3.11 1.44 11.22
C PHE A 75 -1.93 0.47 11.03
N SER A 76 -2.18 -0.84 10.86
CA SER A 76 -1.08 -1.80 10.62
C SER A 76 -0.31 -1.50 9.32
N THR A 77 -1.00 -0.96 8.31
CA THR A 77 -0.38 -0.56 7.04
C THR A 77 0.47 0.70 7.22
N LEU A 78 -0.05 1.73 7.90
CA LEU A 78 0.70 2.95 8.20
C LEU A 78 1.91 2.68 9.11
N ASP A 79 1.78 1.79 10.10
CA ASP A 79 2.88 1.39 10.96
C ASP A 79 4.00 0.71 10.15
N ALA A 80 3.65 -0.16 9.20
CA ALA A 80 4.62 -0.79 8.30
C ALA A 80 5.37 0.23 7.44
N LEU A 81 4.65 1.23 6.92
CA LEU A 81 5.24 2.32 6.14
C LEU A 81 6.16 3.20 7.00
N GLY A 82 5.73 3.55 8.22
CA GLY A 82 6.51 4.33 9.16
C GLY A 82 7.82 3.65 9.55
N GLN A 83 7.76 2.35 9.84
CA GLN A 83 8.94 1.53 10.12
C GLN A 83 9.90 1.49 8.92
N LEU A 84 9.39 1.26 7.71
CA LEU A 84 10.21 1.22 6.51
C LEU A 84 10.87 2.57 6.22
N ARG A 85 10.14 3.68 6.39
CA ARG A 85 10.66 5.04 6.25
C ARG A 85 11.78 5.32 7.25
N TYR A 86 11.58 4.94 8.52
CA TYR A 86 12.59 5.09 9.57
C TYR A 86 13.87 4.32 9.20
N GLU A 87 13.75 3.07 8.75
CA GLU A 87 14.88 2.25 8.35
C GLU A 87 15.68 2.81 7.16
N ILE A 88 15.02 3.43 6.20
CA ILE A 88 15.69 4.10 5.07
C ILE A 88 16.43 5.35 5.57
N THR A 89 15.79 6.12 6.47
CA THR A 89 16.35 7.36 7.00
C THR A 89 17.61 7.11 7.85
N ILE A 90 17.59 6.09 8.72
CA ILE A 90 18.73 5.79 9.61
C ILE A 90 19.93 5.17 8.89
N LYS A 91 19.74 4.61 7.68
CA LYS A 91 20.82 3.96 6.93
C LYS A 91 21.72 4.96 6.18
N GLU A 92 21.64 6.26 6.49
CA GLU A 92 22.45 7.36 5.93
C GLU A 92 22.52 7.44 4.40
N THR A 93 21.62 6.75 3.69
CA THR A 93 21.61 6.71 2.22
C THR A 93 20.74 7.80 1.61
N THR A 94 20.12 8.65 2.43
CA THR A 94 19.17 9.75 2.11
C THR A 94 18.65 9.71 0.68
N ASP A 95 17.99 8.60 0.35
CA ASP A 95 17.31 8.47 -0.92
C ASP A 95 15.98 9.21 -0.78
N THR A 96 16.04 10.53 -0.99
CA THR A 96 14.90 11.43 -0.86
C THR A 96 13.74 11.00 -1.75
N GLN A 97 14.02 10.48 -2.94
CA GLN A 97 12.98 10.02 -3.86
C GLN A 97 12.22 8.83 -3.28
N SER A 98 12.93 7.92 -2.62
CA SER A 98 12.33 6.77 -1.96
C SER A 98 11.53 7.13 -0.71
N ILE A 99 11.95 8.17 0.02
CA ILE A 99 11.17 8.74 1.12
C ILE A 99 9.90 9.40 0.57
N ASP A 100 10.01 10.21 -0.48
CA ASP A 100 8.86 10.88 -1.13
C ASP A 100 7.85 9.87 -1.70
N PHE A 101 8.36 8.75 -2.23
CA PHE A 101 7.53 7.63 -2.65
C PHE A 101 6.74 7.03 -1.47
N LEU A 102 7.39 6.72 -0.35
CA LEU A 102 6.71 6.17 0.83
C LEU A 102 5.70 7.15 1.46
N GLU A 103 6.02 8.44 1.47
CA GLU A 103 5.09 9.49 1.91
C GLU A 103 3.87 9.58 0.98
N SER A 104 4.06 9.43 -0.33
CA SER A 104 2.97 9.38 -1.31
C SER A 104 2.10 8.15 -1.11
N VAL A 105 2.69 6.99 -0.83
CA VAL A 105 1.96 5.77 -0.46
C VAL A 105 1.16 5.98 0.82
N GLY A 106 1.74 6.61 1.84
CA GLY A 106 1.05 6.90 3.11
C GLY A 106 -0.19 7.76 2.92
N ARG A 107 -0.08 8.86 2.14
CA ARG A 107 -1.22 9.71 1.78
C ARG A 107 -2.29 8.94 1.02
N ALA A 108 -1.90 8.19 -0.02
CA ALA A 108 -2.83 7.38 -0.79
C ALA A 108 -3.55 6.32 0.08
N THR A 109 -2.84 5.71 1.02
CA THR A 109 -3.41 4.76 1.98
C THR A 109 -4.53 5.39 2.78
N ILE A 110 -4.33 6.60 3.32
CA ILE A 110 -5.35 7.30 4.11
C ILE A 110 -6.60 7.54 3.27
N GLU A 111 -6.47 8.04 2.04
CA GLU A 111 -7.61 8.31 1.15
C GLU A 111 -8.35 7.02 0.75
N ILE A 112 -7.63 5.95 0.38
CA ILE A 112 -8.23 4.65 0.03
C ILE A 112 -9.09 4.11 1.20
N PHE A 113 -8.57 4.18 2.43
CA PHE A 113 -9.31 3.70 3.60
C PHE A 113 -10.46 4.63 3.99
N ARG A 114 -10.33 5.95 3.78
CA ARG A 114 -11.40 6.93 3.98
C ARG A 114 -12.59 6.64 3.05
N GLU A 115 -12.32 6.46 1.76
CA GLU A 115 -13.33 6.12 0.75
C GLU A 115 -13.99 4.76 1.00
N THR A 116 -13.22 3.80 1.52
CA THR A 116 -13.72 2.44 1.80
C THR A 116 -14.57 2.37 3.08
N SER A 117 -14.28 3.22 4.07
CA SER A 117 -14.92 3.17 5.39
C SER A 117 -16.11 4.11 5.53
N GLY A 118 -16.38 4.98 4.55
CA GLY A 118 -17.41 6.02 4.67
C GLY A 118 -17.15 6.96 5.86
N PHE A 119 -15.88 7.28 6.13
CA PHE A 119 -15.56 8.29 7.15
C PHE A 119 -15.95 9.67 6.61
N ASP A 120 -17.16 10.11 6.96
CA ASP A 120 -17.49 11.52 7.05
C ASP A 120 -16.58 12.15 8.12
N GLU A 121 -15.95 13.27 7.76
CA GLU A 121 -15.15 14.10 8.66
C GLU A 121 -16.00 14.47 9.90
N CYS A 122 -15.44 14.31 11.11
CA CYS A 122 -16.01 14.85 12.34
C CYS A 122 -16.06 16.38 12.30
#